data_AF-A0A2E7VDE6-F1
#
_entry.id   AF-A0A2E7VDE6-F1
#
_cell.length_a   1.000
_cell.length_b   1.000
_cell.length_c   1.000
_cell.angle_alpha   90.00
_cell.angle_beta   90.00
_cell.angle_gamma   90.00
#
_symmetry.space_group_name_H-M   'P 1'
#
loop_
_entity.id
_entity.type
_entity.pdbx_description
1 polymer ?
#
loop_
_entity_poly.entity_id
_entity_poly.type
_entity_poly.pdbx_seq_one_letter_code
_entity_poly.pdbx_strand_id
1 'polypeptide(L)'
;MNDVLERIKEFWSGTSLGQKVTLGLATLGVVVAAIAFLSYSSGGSSLVPLVRDVAPDEMPKVVKVIEDSQVEYEIDPSGTTVSVPQEHASKLRMALASKGMPSTGQVGFEIFDEGGFGISDFVQRTNYVRALQGELARTISSLDEVKSARVMVVQPQNELILSDDPNDRPSASVFVNTGGNMLEKKTVSAIQFLVSNSVKGVSRERVSVMDNQGNTLSDDSSTSGFASSASGHMKVREGHEKRLEKKIETMLTRIVGPQNVVARVSVNLEHSSKTHLHEKFDPEGQVPRTVTKDKDEAITVESAPNQTGTGASANTPNLPQDASAVQSLESRSEETRESTATDFEISRELTETVDEPGDIKGISAAVLIALKEEGPREAAEMEKITTAVRNSIGAGLSTNDTLSISVAEVTFQPFMGAAGETLTNVQDFFEEWGSLLKNVVGIVIAVGIFLVFLRMLKKFKPTATEVEVLDESDAQALAGARSIGKGLTPELLNDLIQEKPENVSTALKNWANTGQ
;
A
#
# COMPACT_ATOMS: atom_id res chain seq x y z
N MET A 1 -57.93 40.03 -18.29
CA MET A 1 -58.47 39.35 -17.10
C MET A 1 -59.99 39.53 -16.97
N ASN A 2 -60.55 40.70 -17.32
CA ASN A 2 -62.01 40.93 -17.27
C ASN A 2 -62.84 40.07 -18.22
N ASP A 3 -62.27 39.71 -19.38
CA ASP A 3 -62.93 38.86 -20.40
C ASP A 3 -63.21 37.42 -19.91
N VAL A 4 -62.32 36.87 -19.07
CA VAL A 4 -62.50 35.54 -18.46
C VAL A 4 -63.57 35.60 -17.36
N LEU A 5 -63.59 36.69 -16.59
CA LEU A 5 -64.59 36.92 -15.54
C LEU A 5 -65.99 37.16 -16.13
N GLU A 6 -66.09 37.86 -17.26
CA GLU A 6 -67.36 38.07 -17.97
C GLU A 6 -67.88 36.78 -18.58
N ARG A 7 -67.03 35.96 -19.20
CA ARG A 7 -67.42 34.63 -19.71
C ARG A 7 -67.86 33.69 -18.60
N ILE A 8 -67.22 33.72 -17.43
CA ILE A 8 -67.65 32.94 -16.25
C ILE A 8 -69.02 33.44 -15.77
N LYS A 9 -69.24 34.76 -15.73
CA LYS A 9 -70.51 35.36 -15.28
C LYS A 9 -71.66 35.07 -16.23
N GLU A 10 -71.41 35.10 -17.53
CA GLU A 10 -72.38 34.78 -18.59
C GLU A 10 -72.76 33.29 -18.54
N PHE A 11 -71.76 32.41 -18.40
CA PHE A 11 -71.97 30.97 -18.20
C PHE A 11 -72.73 30.66 -16.89
N TRP A 12 -72.47 31.41 -15.82
CA TRP A 12 -73.17 31.27 -14.54
C TRP A 12 -74.61 31.82 -14.59
N SER A 13 -74.91 32.77 -15.48
CA SER A 13 -76.27 33.33 -15.63
C SER A 13 -77.19 32.49 -16.52
N GLY A 14 -76.64 31.75 -17.48
CA GLY A 14 -77.41 30.90 -18.42
C GLY A 14 -77.69 29.47 -17.95
N THR A 15 -77.20 29.08 -16.77
CA THR A 15 -77.21 27.68 -16.32
C THR A 15 -78.34 27.42 -15.32
N SER A 16 -79.12 26.36 -15.53
CA SER A 16 -80.28 25.99 -14.69
C SER A 16 -79.89 25.69 -13.23
N LEU A 17 -80.82 25.89 -12.29
CA LEU A 17 -80.57 25.79 -10.85
C LEU A 17 -79.93 24.45 -10.43
N GLY A 18 -80.28 23.35 -11.10
CA GLY A 18 -79.71 22.02 -10.85
C GLY A 18 -78.25 21.89 -11.27
N GLN A 19 -77.85 22.48 -12.41
CA GLN A 19 -76.47 22.45 -12.89
C GLN A 19 -75.52 23.31 -12.04
N LYS A 20 -76.01 24.39 -11.43
CA LYS A 20 -75.23 25.20 -10.47
C LYS A 20 -74.87 24.41 -9.21
N VAL A 21 -75.81 23.61 -8.71
CA VAL A 21 -75.59 22.77 -7.53
C VAL A 21 -74.59 21.67 -7.83
N THR A 22 -74.72 20.97 -8.96
CA THR A 22 -73.78 19.89 -9.34
C THR A 22 -72.37 20.43 -9.60
N LEU A 23 -72.24 21.60 -10.23
CA LEU A 23 -70.94 22.23 -10.49
C LEU A 23 -70.28 22.70 -9.18
N GLY A 24 -71.05 23.29 -8.27
CA GLY A 24 -70.56 23.68 -6.94
C GLY A 24 -70.04 22.49 -6.15
N LEU A 25 -70.79 21.39 -6.13
CA LEU A 25 -70.40 20.16 -5.41
C LEU A 25 -69.18 19.49 -6.03
N ALA A 26 -69.06 19.49 -7.37
CA ALA A 26 -67.87 19.01 -8.07
C ALA A 26 -66.62 19.85 -7.76
N THR A 27 -66.74 21.19 -7.75
CA THR A 27 -65.62 22.06 -7.40
C THR A 27 -65.17 21.87 -5.95
N LEU A 28 -66.11 21.69 -5.02
CA LEU A 28 -65.79 21.46 -3.61
C LEU A 28 -65.08 20.10 -3.41
N GLY A 29 -65.53 19.06 -4.12
CA GLY A 29 -64.88 17.74 -4.10
C GLY A 29 -63.44 17.77 -4.62
N VAL A 30 -63.18 18.54 -5.69
CA VAL A 30 -61.81 18.72 -6.23
C VAL A 30 -60.91 19.44 -5.24
N VAL A 31 -61.42 20.46 -4.53
CA VAL A 31 -60.63 21.19 -3.53
C VAL A 31 -60.29 20.28 -2.33
N VAL A 32 -61.24 19.50 -1.84
CA VAL A 32 -60.99 18.55 -0.73
C VAL A 32 -60.00 17.47 -1.14
N ALA A 33 -60.12 16.92 -2.36
CA ALA A 33 -59.18 15.95 -2.90
C ALA A 33 -57.77 16.53 -3.07
N ALA A 34 -57.65 17.79 -3.49
CA ALA A 34 -56.37 18.49 -3.62
C ALA A 34 -55.70 18.70 -2.24
N ILE A 35 -56.47 19.08 -1.22
CA ILE A 35 -55.96 19.23 0.15
C ILE A 35 -55.52 17.88 0.70
N ALA A 36 -56.31 16.81 0.52
CA ALA A 36 -55.94 15.46 0.95
C ALA A 36 -54.69 14.94 0.24
N PHE A 37 -54.54 15.22 -1.06
CA PHE A 37 -53.36 14.85 -1.84
C PHE A 37 -52.10 15.60 -1.36
N LEU A 38 -52.23 16.90 -1.07
CA LEU A 38 -51.13 17.72 -0.54
C LEU A 38 -50.70 17.26 0.86
N SER A 39 -51.65 16.94 1.75
CA SER A 39 -51.34 16.42 3.09
C SER A 39 -50.69 15.04 3.06
N TYR A 40 -51.12 14.15 2.15
CA TYR A 40 -50.49 12.83 2.01
C TYR A 40 -49.09 12.91 1.39
N SER A 41 -48.85 13.88 0.51
CA SER A 41 -47.56 14.07 -0.15
C SER A 41 -46.47 14.67 0.76
N SER A 42 -46.81 15.26 1.91
CA SER A 42 -45.84 15.94 2.78
C SER A 42 -45.29 15.10 3.93
N GLY A 43 -45.67 13.82 4.06
CA GLY A 43 -45.46 13.01 5.27
C GLY A 43 -44.22 12.11 5.31
N GLY A 44 -43.29 12.17 4.35
CA GLY A 44 -42.15 11.25 4.30
C GLY A 44 -40.81 11.97 4.20
N SER A 45 -40.25 12.39 5.33
CA SER A 45 -38.80 12.65 5.40
C SER A 45 -38.10 11.31 5.21
N SER A 46 -37.37 11.14 4.12
CA SER A 46 -36.52 9.96 3.92
C SER A 46 -35.44 9.93 5.00
N LEU A 47 -35.57 8.99 5.95
CA LEU A 47 -34.52 8.72 6.93
C LEU A 47 -33.34 8.03 6.25
N VAL A 48 -32.15 8.57 6.47
CA VAL A 48 -30.89 8.06 5.93
C VAL A 48 -29.96 7.74 7.10
N PRO A 49 -29.25 6.60 7.08
CA PRO A 49 -28.29 6.26 8.12
C PRO A 49 -27.19 7.33 8.21
N LEU A 50 -27.05 7.91 9.40
CA LEU A 50 -26.01 8.87 9.73
C LEU A 50 -24.69 8.15 10.00
N VAL A 51 -24.74 7.12 10.84
CA VAL A 51 -23.63 6.24 11.25
C VAL A 51 -24.09 4.79 11.23
N ARG A 52 -23.16 3.86 11.02
CA ARG A 52 -23.38 2.41 11.01
C ARG A 52 -22.29 1.73 11.83
N ASP A 53 -22.60 0.56 12.38
CA ASP A 53 -21.65 -0.30 13.09
C ASP A 53 -20.91 0.41 14.23
N VAL A 54 -21.59 1.33 14.92
CA VAL A 54 -21.01 2.07 16.06
C VAL A 54 -20.97 1.17 17.29
N ALA A 55 -19.86 1.22 18.01
CA ALA A 55 -19.70 0.45 19.24
C ALA A 55 -20.72 0.93 20.30
N PRO A 56 -21.31 0.02 21.11
CA PRO A 56 -22.38 0.37 22.06
C PRO A 56 -22.01 1.45 23.09
N ASP A 57 -20.71 1.58 23.41
CA ASP A 57 -20.14 2.58 24.32
C ASP A 57 -20.01 3.98 23.69
N GLU A 58 -19.95 4.07 22.36
CA GLU A 58 -19.89 5.35 21.63
C GLU A 58 -21.25 5.87 21.20
N MET A 59 -22.24 4.99 21.08
CA MET A 59 -23.60 5.33 20.65
C MET A 59 -24.22 6.49 21.46
N PRO A 60 -24.11 6.53 22.81
CA PRO A 60 -24.63 7.65 23.60
C PRO A 60 -23.97 9.00 23.26
N LYS A 61 -22.68 9.00 22.89
CA LYS A 61 -21.96 10.21 22.49
C LYS A 61 -22.45 10.73 21.14
N VAL A 62 -22.71 9.82 20.19
CA VAL A 62 -23.28 10.16 18.87
C VAL A 62 -24.70 10.71 19.02
N VAL A 63 -25.56 10.04 19.79
CA VAL A 63 -26.94 10.47 20.05
C VAL A 63 -26.96 11.87 20.67
N LYS A 64 -26.08 12.15 21.64
CA LYS A 64 -25.96 13.48 22.25
C LYS A 64 -25.71 14.59 21.23
N VAL A 65 -24.89 14.36 20.21
CA VAL A 65 -24.63 15.36 19.15
C VAL A 65 -25.88 15.63 18.29
N ILE A 66 -26.68 14.60 18.05
CA ILE A 66 -27.92 14.70 17.28
C ILE A 66 -28.98 15.44 18.10
N GLU A 67 -29.10 15.11 19.40
CA GLU A 67 -29.99 15.79 20.35
C GLU A 67 -29.62 17.27 20.53
N ASP A 68 -28.32 17.59 20.68
CA ASP A 68 -27.81 18.97 20.73
C ASP A 68 -28.19 19.77 19.46
N SER A 69 -28.37 19.08 18.34
CA SER A 69 -28.74 19.68 17.05
C SER A 69 -30.25 19.78 16.83
N GLN A 70 -31.06 19.29 17.78
CA GLN A 70 -32.53 19.24 17.74
C GLN A 70 -33.09 18.56 16.47
N VAL A 71 -32.44 17.49 16.02
CA VAL A 71 -32.87 16.72 14.85
C VAL A 71 -33.52 15.41 15.30
N GLU A 72 -34.65 15.06 14.69
CA GLU A 72 -35.30 13.76 14.92
C GLU A 72 -34.40 12.62 14.45
N TYR A 73 -34.34 11.53 15.21
CA TYR A 73 -33.51 10.38 14.91
C TYR A 73 -34.22 9.08 15.22
N GLU A 74 -33.84 8.03 14.50
CA GLU A 74 -34.30 6.67 14.73
C GLU A 74 -33.10 5.76 14.92
N ILE A 75 -33.12 4.98 16.00
CA ILE A 75 -32.09 3.98 16.28
C ILE A 75 -32.59 2.64 15.78
N ASP A 76 -31.78 1.94 14.99
CA ASP A 76 -32.08 0.59 14.54
C ASP A 76 -32.23 -0.36 15.75
N PRO A 77 -33.08 -1.40 15.70
CA PRO A 77 -33.24 -2.36 16.81
C PRO A 77 -31.94 -3.02 17.27
N SER A 78 -30.91 -3.08 16.43
CA SER A 78 -29.57 -3.58 16.80
C SER A 78 -28.76 -2.62 17.68
N GLY A 79 -29.17 -1.34 17.79
CA GLY A 79 -28.47 -0.33 18.57
C GLY A 79 -27.12 0.12 18.00
N THR A 80 -26.76 -0.30 16.78
CA THR A 80 -25.47 0.02 16.13
C THR A 80 -25.57 1.08 15.04
N THR A 81 -26.79 1.44 14.64
CA THR A 81 -27.07 2.34 13.52
C THR A 81 -28.07 3.41 13.95
N VAL A 82 -27.79 4.66 13.60
CA VAL A 82 -28.69 5.81 13.81
C VAL A 82 -29.01 6.46 12.49
N SER A 83 -30.29 6.67 12.23
CA SER A 83 -30.82 7.31 11.02
C SER A 83 -31.41 8.68 11.33
N VAL A 84 -31.25 9.62 10.41
CA VAL A 84 -31.73 11.01 10.53
C VAL A 84 -32.35 11.47 9.21
N PRO A 85 -33.21 12.50 9.21
CA PRO A 85 -33.74 13.09 7.99
C PRO A 85 -32.63 13.46 7.00
N GLN A 86 -32.83 13.14 5.72
CA GLN A 86 -31.84 13.37 4.66
C GLN A 86 -31.35 14.82 4.59
N GLU A 87 -32.20 15.79 4.91
CA GLU A 87 -31.89 17.23 4.91
C GLU A 87 -30.81 17.60 5.95
N HIS A 88 -30.74 16.87 7.07
CA HIS A 88 -29.82 17.16 8.17
C HIS A 88 -28.58 16.26 8.19
N ALA A 89 -28.58 15.16 7.41
CA ALA A 89 -27.53 14.15 7.43
C ALA A 89 -26.13 14.73 7.18
N SER A 90 -25.96 15.59 6.17
CA SER A 90 -24.65 16.18 5.84
C SER A 90 -24.12 17.11 6.93
N LYS A 91 -25.00 17.94 7.53
CA LYS A 91 -24.63 18.85 8.62
C LYS A 91 -24.21 18.07 9.87
N LEU A 92 -24.95 17.02 10.21
CA LEU A 92 -24.65 16.15 11.34
C LEU A 92 -23.38 15.34 11.13
N ARG A 93 -23.10 14.84 9.91
CA ARG A 93 -21.82 14.17 9.61
C ARG A 93 -20.63 15.10 9.85
N MET A 94 -20.75 16.36 9.43
CA MET A 94 -19.71 17.36 9.67
C MET A 94 -19.54 17.66 11.17
N ALA A 95 -20.64 17.74 11.93
CA ALA A 95 -20.59 17.97 13.38
C ALA A 95 -20.03 16.77 14.17
N LEU A 96 -20.28 15.54 13.71
CA LEU A 96 -19.66 14.34 14.27
C LEU A 96 -18.17 14.28 13.94
N ALA A 97 -17.79 14.57 12.70
CA ALA A 97 -16.40 14.60 12.27
C ALA A 97 -15.57 15.66 13.01
N SER A 98 -16.14 16.85 13.29
CA SER A 98 -15.44 17.89 14.06
C SER A 98 -15.19 17.51 15.52
N LYS A 99 -15.97 16.55 16.04
CA LYS A 99 -15.79 15.96 17.37
C LYS A 99 -15.05 14.61 17.34
N GLY A 100 -14.51 14.21 16.18
CA GLY A 100 -13.78 12.95 16.02
C GLY A 100 -14.63 11.69 16.18
N MET A 101 -15.95 11.78 15.96
CA MET A 101 -16.90 10.69 16.16
C MET A 101 -17.46 10.12 14.85
N PRO A 102 -17.79 8.81 14.81
CA PRO A 102 -17.43 7.79 15.81
C PRO A 102 -15.91 7.60 15.84
N SER A 103 -15.33 7.20 16.97
CA SER A 103 -13.89 6.95 17.03
C SER A 103 -13.65 5.70 16.20
N THR A 104 -13.24 5.89 14.95
CA THR A 104 -12.77 4.79 14.10
C THR A 104 -11.73 4.07 14.94
N GLY A 105 -11.89 2.78 15.23
CA GLY A 105 -11.21 2.03 16.30
C GLY A 105 -9.66 1.95 16.27
N GLN A 106 -8.99 2.86 15.57
CA GLN A 106 -7.58 3.18 15.66
C GLN A 106 -7.37 4.26 16.73
N VAL A 107 -6.96 3.81 17.91
CA VAL A 107 -6.54 4.69 19.02
C VAL A 107 -5.07 5.06 18.80
N GLY A 108 -4.77 6.35 18.68
CA GLY A 108 -3.41 6.89 18.58
C GLY A 108 -2.86 7.28 19.95
N PHE A 109 -2.03 8.33 20.00
CA PHE A 109 -1.47 8.82 21.27
C PHE A 109 -2.50 9.54 22.15
N GLU A 110 -3.73 9.74 21.68
CA GLU A 110 -4.80 10.39 22.45
C GLU A 110 -5.17 9.58 23.72
N ILE A 111 -4.86 8.27 23.76
CA ILE A 111 -5.01 7.42 24.96
C ILE A 111 -4.18 7.88 26.17
N PHE A 112 -3.15 8.71 25.96
CA PHE A 112 -2.31 9.23 27.03
C PHE A 112 -2.81 10.56 27.61
N ASP A 113 -3.76 11.22 26.94
CA ASP A 113 -4.32 12.50 27.41
C ASP A 113 -5.30 12.27 28.58
N GLU A 114 -5.93 11.10 28.63
CA GLU A 114 -6.76 10.65 29.76
C GLU A 114 -5.87 10.11 30.90
N GLY A 115 -5.35 11.03 31.71
CA GLY A 115 -4.40 10.72 32.78
C GLY A 115 -4.92 9.69 33.80
N GLY A 116 -4.35 8.48 33.79
CA GLY A 116 -4.56 7.45 34.80
C GLY A 116 -3.39 7.39 35.78
N PHE A 117 -3.58 7.82 37.03
CA PHE A 117 -2.59 7.60 38.10
C PHE A 117 -2.57 6.11 38.50
N GLY A 118 -1.38 5.52 38.67
CA GLY A 118 -1.21 4.15 39.15
C GLY A 118 -1.18 3.05 38.09
N ILE A 119 -0.96 3.39 36.81
CA ILE A 119 -0.76 2.39 35.75
C ILE A 119 0.59 1.65 35.91
N SER A 120 0.58 0.35 35.62
CA SER A 120 1.79 -0.49 35.58
C SER A 120 2.64 -0.20 34.33
N ASP A 121 3.97 -0.39 34.39
CA ASP A 121 4.88 -0.26 33.24
C ASP A 121 4.44 -1.14 32.06
N PHE A 122 3.92 -2.34 32.35
CA PHE A 122 3.37 -3.23 31.33
C PHE A 122 2.22 -2.57 30.57
N VAL A 123 1.26 -1.98 31.30
CA VAL A 123 0.11 -1.29 30.70
C VAL A 123 0.55 -0.07 29.90
N GLN A 124 1.49 0.72 30.44
CA GLN A 124 2.02 1.89 29.75
C GLN A 124 2.71 1.52 28.43
N ARG A 125 3.49 0.43 28.42
CA ARG A 125 4.15 -0.10 27.23
C ARG A 125 3.15 -0.66 26.22
N THR A 126 2.14 -1.40 26.67
CA THR A 126 1.07 -1.88 25.79
C THR A 126 0.32 -0.71 25.15
N ASN A 127 -0.03 0.31 25.93
CA ASN A 127 -0.67 1.51 25.41
C ASN A 127 0.23 2.26 24.42
N TYR A 128 1.54 2.32 24.68
CA TYR A 128 2.50 2.94 23.75
C TYR A 128 2.54 2.21 22.42
N VAL A 129 2.61 0.87 22.43
CA VAL A 129 2.60 0.06 21.19
C VAL A 129 1.27 0.21 20.45
N ARG A 130 0.14 0.22 21.16
CA ARG A 130 -1.19 0.43 20.55
C ARG A 130 -1.31 1.81 19.90
N ALA A 131 -0.88 2.86 20.60
CA ALA A 131 -0.86 4.22 20.07
C ALA A 131 0.04 4.33 18.83
N LEU A 132 1.24 3.75 18.88
CA LEU A 132 2.17 3.72 17.75
C LEU A 132 1.58 3.00 16.53
N GLN A 133 0.91 1.86 16.73
CA GLN A 133 0.20 1.14 15.68
C GLN A 133 -0.93 1.98 15.06
N GLY A 134 -1.68 2.72 15.89
CA GLY A 134 -2.73 3.64 15.46
C GLY A 134 -2.19 4.80 14.62
N GLU A 135 -1.13 5.47 15.08
CA GLU A 135 -0.51 6.58 14.34
C GLU A 135 0.13 6.14 13.02
N LEU A 136 0.80 4.98 13.02
CA LEU A 136 1.33 4.40 11.79
C LEU A 136 0.21 4.06 10.81
N ALA A 137 -0.89 3.47 11.29
CA ALA A 137 -2.05 3.18 10.45
C ALA A 137 -2.67 4.46 9.86
N ARG A 138 -2.82 5.53 10.67
CA ARG A 138 -3.33 6.83 10.22
C ARG A 138 -2.42 7.48 9.18
N THR A 139 -1.11 7.44 9.41
CA THR A 139 -0.10 7.99 8.49
C THR A 139 -0.02 7.22 7.18
N ILE A 140 -0.08 5.89 7.22
CA ILE A 140 -0.08 5.09 5.97
C ILE A 140 -1.40 5.28 5.22
N SER A 141 -2.52 5.45 5.93
CA SER A 141 -3.83 5.73 5.32
C SER A 141 -3.94 7.13 4.71
N SER A 142 -3.02 8.05 5.01
CA SER A 142 -2.99 9.37 4.37
C SER A 142 -2.34 9.36 2.98
N LEU A 143 -1.80 8.21 2.54
CA LEU A 143 -1.27 8.04 1.18
C LEU A 143 -2.43 7.88 0.18
N ASP A 144 -2.37 8.57 -0.96
CA ASP A 144 -3.47 8.60 -1.94
C ASP A 144 -3.88 7.20 -2.45
N GLU A 145 -2.92 6.27 -2.56
CA GLU A 145 -3.14 4.89 -3.02
C GLU A 145 -3.75 3.97 -1.94
N VAL A 146 -3.84 4.44 -0.68
CA VAL A 146 -4.25 3.65 0.48
C VAL A 146 -5.56 4.17 1.05
N LYS A 147 -6.61 3.35 0.97
CA LYS A 147 -7.91 3.68 1.56
C LYS A 147 -7.94 3.51 3.09
N SER A 148 -7.26 2.48 3.58
CA SER A 148 -7.10 2.23 5.01
C SER A 148 -5.94 1.28 5.24
N ALA A 149 -5.23 1.46 6.34
CA ALA A 149 -4.15 0.57 6.76
C ALA A 149 -4.39 0.03 8.18
N ARG A 150 -3.81 -1.13 8.47
CA ARG A 150 -3.69 -1.69 9.80
C ARG A 150 -2.25 -2.14 10.02
N VAL A 151 -1.66 -1.70 11.11
CA VAL A 151 -0.26 -2.00 11.44
C VAL A 151 -0.23 -2.84 12.71
N MET A 152 0.47 -3.96 12.66
CA MET A 152 0.73 -4.83 13.80
C MET A 152 2.24 -4.81 14.05
N VAL A 153 2.61 -4.40 15.25
CA VAL A 153 4.01 -4.34 15.69
C VAL A 153 4.21 -5.31 16.82
N VAL A 154 5.20 -6.19 16.69
CA VAL A 154 5.62 -7.12 17.73
C VAL A 154 6.98 -6.64 18.24
N GLN A 155 7.01 -6.26 19.52
CA GLN A 155 8.22 -5.90 20.21
C GLN A 155 8.42 -6.85 21.40
N PRO A 156 9.53 -7.60 21.44
CA PRO A 156 9.83 -8.51 22.54
C PRO A 156 10.07 -7.73 23.84
N GLN A 157 9.93 -8.41 24.98
CA GLN A 157 10.23 -7.81 26.27
C GLN A 157 11.74 -7.64 26.42
N ASN A 158 12.19 -6.51 26.97
CA ASN A 158 13.60 -6.34 27.31
C ASN A 158 13.90 -7.20 28.54
N GLU A 159 14.21 -8.47 28.33
CA GLU A 159 14.86 -9.28 29.36
C GLU A 159 16.33 -8.84 29.45
N LEU A 160 16.89 -8.77 30.67
CA LEU A 160 18.31 -8.41 30.87
C LEU A 160 19.27 -9.45 30.25
N ILE A 161 18.73 -10.60 29.82
CA ILE A 161 19.43 -11.66 29.13
C ILE A 161 19.02 -11.53 27.67
N LEU A 162 19.98 -11.19 26.80
CA LEU A 162 19.78 -11.25 25.36
C LEU A 162 19.54 -12.72 24.99
N SER A 163 18.32 -13.06 24.59
CA SER A 163 18.05 -14.34 23.94
C SER A 163 18.79 -14.36 22.60
N ASP A 164 19.61 -15.38 22.35
CA ASP A 164 20.21 -15.62 21.03
C ASP A 164 19.17 -16.14 20.00
N ASP A 165 17.88 -16.19 20.35
CA ASP A 165 16.82 -16.63 19.46
C ASP A 165 16.58 -15.57 18.35
N PRO A 166 16.81 -15.90 17.07
CA PRO A 166 16.56 -14.99 15.96
C PRO A 166 15.07 -14.58 15.80
N ASN A 167 14.15 -15.30 16.45
CA ASN A 167 12.72 -14.98 16.50
C ASN A 167 12.39 -13.92 17.57
N ASP A 168 13.29 -13.67 18.51
CA ASP A 168 13.12 -12.66 19.57
C ASP A 168 13.52 -11.25 19.11
N ARG A 169 13.34 -10.97 17.80
CA ARG A 169 13.68 -9.69 17.18
C ARG A 169 12.39 -8.95 16.81
N PRO A 170 12.33 -7.61 17.01
CA PRO A 170 11.16 -6.82 16.64
C PRO A 170 10.77 -7.02 15.17
N SER A 171 9.48 -7.11 14.90
CA SER A 171 8.94 -7.24 13.55
C SER A 171 7.61 -6.48 13.40
N ALA A 172 7.22 -6.22 12.15
CA ALA A 172 5.96 -5.56 11.87
C ALA A 172 5.26 -6.16 10.64
N SER A 173 3.93 -6.15 10.68
CA SER A 173 3.08 -6.52 9.55
C SER A 173 2.12 -5.38 9.26
N VAL A 174 2.05 -4.97 7.99
CA VAL A 174 1.21 -3.89 7.50
C VAL A 174 0.21 -4.48 6.54
N PHE A 175 -1.07 -4.37 6.88
CA PHE A 175 -2.17 -4.67 5.98
C PHE A 175 -2.67 -3.37 5.36
N VAL A 176 -2.77 -3.34 4.03
CA VAL A 176 -3.16 -2.17 3.25
C VAL A 176 -4.40 -2.52 2.43
N ASN A 177 -5.44 -1.71 2.55
CA ASN A 177 -6.60 -1.76 1.68
C ASN A 177 -6.50 -0.66 0.64
N THR A 178 -6.42 -1.03 -0.62
CA THR A 178 -6.20 -0.13 -1.75
C THR A 178 -7.50 0.24 -2.47
N GLY A 179 -8.63 -0.34 -2.04
CA GLY A 179 -9.90 -0.22 -2.74
C GLY A 179 -9.93 -0.88 -4.12
N GLY A 180 -8.96 -1.75 -4.45
CA GLY A 180 -8.84 -2.43 -5.74
C GLY A 180 -7.75 -1.87 -6.66
N ASN A 181 -7.05 -0.81 -6.25
CA ASN A 181 -5.87 -0.30 -6.96
C ASN A 181 -4.64 -1.15 -6.67
N MET A 182 -3.71 -1.25 -7.62
CA MET A 182 -2.42 -1.89 -7.39
C MET A 182 -1.44 -0.88 -6.79
N LEU A 183 -0.82 -1.22 -5.64
CA LEU A 183 0.22 -0.37 -5.05
C LEU A 183 1.52 -0.44 -5.85
N GLU A 184 2.14 0.71 -6.10
CA GLU A 184 3.46 0.74 -6.70
C GLU A 184 4.54 0.22 -5.73
N LYS A 185 5.58 -0.44 -6.27
CA LYS A 185 6.73 -0.91 -5.46
C LYS A 185 7.42 0.20 -4.69
N LYS A 186 7.40 1.42 -5.23
CA LYS A 186 7.94 2.62 -4.56
C LYS A 186 7.14 2.94 -3.30
N THR A 187 5.81 2.92 -3.37
CA THR A 187 4.91 3.13 -2.24
C THR A 187 5.11 2.05 -1.17
N VAL A 188 5.18 0.78 -1.58
CA VAL A 188 5.46 -0.35 -0.66
C VAL A 188 6.80 -0.16 0.05
N SER A 189 7.85 0.23 -0.69
CA SER A 189 9.17 0.52 -0.13
C SER A 189 9.15 1.67 0.87
N ALA A 190 8.37 2.72 0.58
CA ALA A 190 8.20 3.86 1.49
C ALA A 190 7.46 3.46 2.77
N ILE A 191 6.42 2.62 2.66
CA ILE A 191 5.71 2.05 3.83
C ILE A 191 6.67 1.24 4.71
N GLN A 192 7.46 0.35 4.12
CA GLN A 192 8.45 -0.43 4.88
C GLN A 192 9.46 0.48 5.59
N PHE A 193 9.97 1.50 4.89
CA PHE A 193 10.94 2.45 5.44
C PHE A 193 10.34 3.30 6.58
N LEU A 194 9.10 3.74 6.45
CA LEU A 194 8.40 4.49 7.49
C LEU A 194 8.27 3.64 8.76
N VAL A 195 7.81 2.39 8.62
CA VAL A 195 7.61 1.49 9.77
C VAL A 195 8.93 1.11 10.43
N SER A 196 9.97 0.77 9.65
CA SER A 196 11.27 0.39 10.20
C SER A 196 11.94 1.53 10.96
N ASN A 197 11.76 2.78 10.53
CA ASN A 197 12.32 3.94 11.24
C ASN A 197 11.47 4.39 12.44
N SER A 198 10.17 4.09 12.42
CA SER A 198 9.24 4.48 13.50
C SER A 198 9.24 3.50 14.66
N VAL A 199 9.61 2.23 14.42
CA VAL A 199 9.67 1.20 15.45
C VAL A 199 11.12 0.85 15.75
N LYS A 200 11.53 1.04 17.01
CA LYS A 200 12.89 0.72 17.46
C LYS A 200 13.21 -0.76 17.24
N GLY A 201 14.31 -1.02 16.53
CA GLY A 201 14.86 -2.36 16.35
C GLY A 201 14.21 -3.21 15.26
N VAL A 202 13.24 -2.66 14.52
CA VAL A 202 12.66 -3.31 13.33
C VAL A 202 13.51 -2.96 12.11
N SER A 203 14.05 -3.97 11.42
CA SER A 203 14.71 -3.77 10.13
C SER A 203 13.70 -3.82 8.99
N ARG A 204 14.04 -3.24 7.83
CA ARG A 204 13.14 -3.15 6.68
C ARG A 204 12.69 -4.52 6.17
N GLU A 205 13.58 -5.50 6.24
CA GLU A 205 13.35 -6.89 5.81
C GLU A 205 12.34 -7.61 6.71
N ARG A 206 12.12 -7.11 7.94
CA ARG A 206 11.15 -7.66 8.91
C ARG A 206 9.83 -6.88 8.92
N VAL A 207 9.59 -6.07 7.90
CA VAL A 207 8.30 -5.40 7.65
C VAL A 207 7.62 -6.07 6.46
N SER A 208 6.62 -6.89 6.75
CA SER A 208 5.77 -7.48 5.72
C SER A 208 4.63 -6.53 5.36
N VAL A 209 4.40 -6.32 4.07
CA VAL A 209 3.29 -5.50 3.56
C VAL A 209 2.38 -6.38 2.72
N MET A 210 1.10 -6.43 3.06
CA MET A 210 0.08 -7.24 2.39
C MET A 210 -1.09 -6.37 1.93
N ASP A 211 -1.69 -6.72 0.79
CA ASP A 211 -2.89 -6.06 0.28
C ASP A 211 -4.20 -6.75 0.70
N ASN A 212 -5.33 -6.13 0.38
CA ASN A 212 -6.67 -6.67 0.62
C ASN A 212 -7.05 -7.84 -0.31
N GLN A 213 -6.18 -8.24 -1.24
CA GLN A 213 -6.35 -9.41 -2.12
C GLN A 213 -5.54 -10.62 -1.63
N GLY A 214 -4.76 -10.47 -0.55
CA GLY A 214 -3.92 -11.52 0.02
C GLY A 214 -2.53 -11.62 -0.64
N ASN A 215 -2.13 -10.63 -1.45
CA ASN A 215 -0.79 -10.59 -2.02
C ASN A 215 0.18 -9.94 -1.03
N THR A 216 1.31 -10.61 -0.79
CA THR A 216 2.45 -10.00 -0.11
C THR A 216 3.16 -9.09 -1.11
N LEU A 217 3.12 -7.79 -0.87
CA LEU A 217 3.72 -6.75 -1.71
C LEU A 217 5.19 -6.49 -1.36
N SER A 218 5.59 -6.77 -0.11
CA SER A 218 6.99 -6.75 0.30
C SER A 218 7.73 -7.92 -0.31
N ASP A 219 8.83 -7.67 -1.04
CA ASP A 219 9.75 -8.74 -1.45
C ASP A 219 10.30 -9.39 -0.16
N ASP A 220 9.89 -10.62 0.11
CA ASP A 220 10.41 -11.39 1.23
C ASP A 220 11.85 -11.82 0.92
N SER A 221 12.81 -10.97 1.28
CA SER A 221 14.23 -11.30 1.18
C SER A 221 14.63 -12.45 2.11
N SER A 222 13.74 -12.92 3.00
CA SER A 222 13.96 -14.08 3.87
C SER A 222 13.63 -15.42 3.23
N THR A 223 13.17 -15.46 1.96
CA THR A 223 13.41 -16.64 1.11
C THR A 223 14.89 -16.68 0.74
N SER A 224 15.71 -16.96 1.75
CA SER A 224 17.15 -17.23 1.67
C SER A 224 17.33 -18.53 0.89
N GLY A 225 17.39 -18.40 -0.43
CA GLY A 225 17.64 -19.50 -1.34
C GLY A 225 18.17 -18.96 -2.65
N PHE A 226 18.98 -19.79 -3.31
CA PHE A 226 19.51 -19.62 -4.66
C PHE A 226 18.51 -19.00 -5.66
N ALA A 227 17.21 -19.27 -5.50
CA ALA A 227 16.13 -18.71 -6.31
C ALA A 227 15.95 -17.17 -6.18
N SER A 228 16.15 -16.59 -4.99
CA SER A 228 16.00 -15.14 -4.76
C SER A 228 17.15 -14.35 -5.40
N SER A 229 18.39 -14.78 -5.20
CA SER A 229 19.57 -14.21 -5.87
C SER A 229 19.50 -14.39 -7.40
N ALA A 230 19.06 -15.55 -7.90
CA ALA A 230 18.84 -15.77 -9.32
C ALA A 230 17.78 -14.82 -9.90
N SER A 231 16.69 -14.56 -9.17
CA SER A 231 15.66 -13.60 -9.59
C SER A 231 16.17 -12.14 -9.59
N GLY A 232 17.04 -11.79 -8.63
CA GLY A 232 17.71 -10.48 -8.57
C GLY A 232 18.64 -10.27 -9.76
N HIS A 233 19.49 -11.26 -10.06
CA HIS A 233 20.37 -11.23 -11.22
C HIS A 233 19.60 -11.15 -12.55
N MET A 234 18.48 -11.85 -12.66
CA MET A 234 17.60 -11.76 -13.84
C MET A 234 16.99 -10.36 -14.01
N LYS A 235 16.50 -9.75 -12.92
CA LYS A 235 15.96 -8.38 -12.94
C LYS A 235 17.00 -7.35 -13.37
N VAL A 236 18.24 -7.47 -12.88
CA VAL A 236 19.36 -6.59 -13.28
C VAL A 236 19.65 -6.75 -14.77
N ARG A 237 19.77 -7.99 -15.24
CA ARG A 237 19.97 -8.29 -16.66
C ARG A 237 18.86 -7.69 -17.54
N GLU A 238 17.60 -7.94 -17.21
CA GLU A 238 16.44 -7.42 -17.94
C GLU A 238 16.42 -5.88 -17.95
N GLY A 239 16.82 -5.25 -16.84
CA GLY A 239 16.95 -3.80 -16.75
C GLY A 239 18.01 -3.22 -17.70
N HIS A 240 19.15 -3.88 -17.83
CA HIS A 240 20.19 -3.50 -18.79
C HIS A 240 19.74 -3.73 -20.25
N GLU A 241 19.10 -4.86 -20.53
CA GLU A 241 18.55 -5.20 -21.85
C GLU A 241 17.53 -4.14 -22.29
N LYS A 242 16.50 -3.86 -21.48
CA LYS A 242 15.49 -2.84 -21.77
C LYS A 242 16.07 -1.45 -21.98
N ARG A 243 17.11 -1.09 -21.21
CA ARG A 243 17.79 0.20 -21.35
C ARG A 243 18.49 0.33 -22.69
N LEU A 244 19.18 -0.72 -23.13
CA LEU A 244 19.86 -0.76 -24.43
C LEU A 244 18.85 -0.81 -25.59
N GLU A 245 17.80 -1.61 -25.48
CA GLU A 245 16.68 -1.66 -26.44
C GLU A 245 16.11 -0.26 -26.66
N LYS A 246 15.69 0.42 -25.57
CA LYS A 246 15.13 1.77 -25.65
C LYS A 246 16.10 2.80 -26.24
N LYS A 247 17.40 2.67 -25.95
CA LYS A 247 18.45 3.55 -26.50
C LYS A 247 18.56 3.39 -28.01
N ILE A 248 18.57 2.16 -28.51
CA ILE A 248 18.62 1.85 -29.95
C ILE A 248 17.33 2.32 -30.63
N GLU A 249 16.17 2.00 -30.07
CA GLU A 249 14.86 2.38 -30.62
C GLU A 249 14.71 3.89 -30.71
N THR A 250 15.00 4.64 -29.63
CA THR A 250 14.86 6.10 -29.62
C THR A 250 15.79 6.77 -30.63
N MET A 251 16.99 6.22 -30.84
CA MET A 251 17.94 6.70 -31.84
C MET A 251 17.43 6.47 -33.26
N LEU A 252 17.04 5.23 -33.57
CA LEU A 252 16.63 4.84 -34.93
C LEU A 252 15.26 5.37 -35.31
N THR A 253 14.36 5.59 -34.35
CA THR A 253 13.03 6.18 -34.55
C THR A 253 13.11 7.54 -35.26
N ARG A 254 14.18 8.33 -35.00
CA ARG A 254 14.38 9.63 -35.68
C ARG A 254 14.74 9.50 -37.17
N ILE A 255 15.22 8.33 -37.58
CA ILE A 255 15.65 8.06 -38.96
C ILE A 255 14.51 7.40 -39.73
N VAL A 256 13.81 6.43 -39.12
CA VAL A 256 12.85 5.57 -39.85
C VAL A 256 11.40 5.77 -39.43
N GLY A 257 11.14 6.60 -38.42
CA GLY A 257 9.81 6.91 -37.91
C GLY A 257 9.39 6.05 -36.70
N PRO A 258 8.36 6.51 -35.96
CA PRO A 258 7.81 5.76 -34.82
C PRO A 258 7.22 4.43 -35.29
N GLN A 259 7.34 3.39 -34.46
CA GLN A 259 6.87 2.01 -34.72
C GLN A 259 7.55 1.27 -35.89
N ASN A 260 8.54 1.87 -36.55
CA ASN A 260 9.27 1.26 -37.66
C ASN A 260 10.61 0.65 -37.24
N VAL A 261 10.82 0.46 -35.94
CA VAL A 261 12.03 -0.15 -35.34
C VAL A 261 11.61 -1.09 -34.24
N VAL A 262 12.20 -2.28 -34.24
CA VAL A 262 12.17 -3.19 -33.09
C VAL A 262 13.60 -3.59 -32.79
N ALA A 263 14.08 -3.28 -31.59
CA ALA A 263 15.39 -3.73 -31.13
C ALA A 263 15.22 -4.78 -30.04
N ARG A 264 15.97 -5.88 -30.14
CA ARG A 264 16.11 -6.88 -29.09
C ARG A 264 17.56 -6.99 -28.69
N VAL A 265 17.82 -6.85 -27.40
CA VAL A 265 19.17 -6.90 -26.86
C VAL A 265 19.23 -7.97 -25.78
N SER A 266 20.25 -8.82 -25.85
CA SER A 266 20.58 -9.79 -24.82
C SER A 266 21.94 -9.43 -24.24
N VAL A 267 22.03 -9.36 -22.91
CA VAL A 267 23.27 -9.04 -22.20
C VAL A 267 23.73 -10.26 -21.40
N ASN A 268 25.00 -10.63 -21.55
CA ASN A 268 25.63 -11.65 -20.73
C ASN A 268 26.48 -10.97 -19.64
N LEU A 269 26.18 -11.25 -18.37
CA LEU A 269 26.84 -10.65 -17.21
C LEU A 269 27.75 -11.67 -16.52
N GLU A 270 28.88 -11.22 -15.97
CA GLU A 270 29.67 -12.00 -15.03
C GLU A 270 28.99 -11.97 -13.66
N HIS A 271 28.66 -13.15 -13.14
CA HIS A 271 27.98 -13.29 -11.85
C HIS A 271 28.93 -13.72 -10.73
N SER A 272 30.17 -14.09 -11.05
CA SER A 272 31.16 -14.44 -10.05
C SER A 272 31.83 -13.19 -9.48
N SER A 273 31.88 -13.05 -8.16
CA SER A 273 32.84 -12.18 -7.51
C SER A 273 34.18 -12.91 -7.40
N LYS A 274 35.29 -12.22 -7.71
CA LYS A 274 36.64 -12.76 -7.60
C LYS A 274 37.50 -11.79 -6.79
N THR A 275 38.26 -12.32 -5.84
CA THR A 275 39.25 -11.53 -5.11
C THR A 275 40.63 -11.90 -5.62
N HIS A 276 41.33 -10.93 -6.19
CA HIS A 276 42.70 -11.04 -6.64
C HIS A 276 43.63 -10.46 -5.57
N LEU A 277 44.50 -11.30 -5.02
CA LEU A 277 45.55 -10.89 -4.10
C LEU A 277 46.88 -10.85 -4.86
N HIS A 278 47.40 -9.65 -5.11
CA HIS A 278 48.72 -9.46 -5.71
C HIS A 278 49.72 -9.08 -4.62
N GLU A 279 50.67 -9.97 -4.36
CA GLU A 279 51.78 -9.74 -3.43
C GLU A 279 53.07 -9.56 -4.24
N LYS A 280 53.67 -8.38 -4.14
CA LYS A 280 54.92 -8.04 -4.83
C LYS A 280 55.99 -7.67 -3.81
N PHE A 281 57.16 -8.30 -3.94
CA PHE A 281 58.35 -7.99 -3.15
C PHE A 281 59.31 -7.19 -4.03
N ASP A 282 59.86 -6.10 -3.48
CA ASP A 282 60.92 -5.34 -4.15
C ASP A 282 62.29 -5.69 -3.53
N PRO A 283 63.10 -6.53 -4.20
CA PRO A 283 64.38 -6.99 -3.68
C PRO A 283 65.44 -5.89 -3.60
N GLU A 284 65.26 -4.75 -4.25
CA GLU A 284 66.22 -3.64 -4.24
C GLU A 284 65.94 -2.64 -3.10
N GLY A 285 64.72 -2.65 -2.53
CA GLY A 285 64.30 -1.83 -1.40
C GLY A 285 64.64 -2.41 -0.02
N GLN A 286 65.77 -3.14 0.11
CA GLN A 286 66.16 -3.77 1.37
C GLN A 286 66.63 -2.72 2.38
N VAL A 287 65.95 -2.65 3.53
CA VAL A 287 66.36 -1.78 4.64
C VAL A 287 66.84 -2.67 5.79
N PRO A 288 68.06 -2.47 6.33
CA PRO A 288 68.53 -3.22 7.48
C PRO A 288 67.67 -2.86 8.70
N ARG A 289 67.00 -3.86 9.28
CA ARG A 289 66.13 -3.70 10.46
C ARG A 289 66.92 -3.81 11.76
N THR A 290 67.83 -4.79 11.82
CA THR A 290 68.67 -5.03 13.01
C THR A 290 70.07 -5.37 12.56
N VAL A 291 71.06 -4.70 13.15
CA VAL A 291 72.48 -5.05 13.00
C VAL A 291 72.96 -5.46 14.38
N THR A 292 73.22 -6.76 14.57
CA THR A 292 73.85 -7.25 15.79
C THR A 292 75.33 -7.43 15.51
N LYS A 293 76.16 -6.71 16.27
CA LYS A 293 77.60 -6.73 16.13
C LYS A 293 78.21 -7.24 17.43
N ASP A 294 78.66 -8.48 17.40
CA ASP A 294 79.36 -9.11 18.51
C ASP A 294 80.86 -8.96 18.28
N LYS A 295 81.53 -8.30 19.22
CA LYS A 295 82.98 -8.09 19.17
C LYS A 295 83.59 -8.69 20.43
N ASP A 296 84.31 -9.79 20.25
CA ASP A 296 85.07 -10.44 21.30
C ASP A 296 86.54 -10.02 21.17
N GLU A 297 87.04 -9.30 22.17
CA GLU A 297 88.46 -8.96 22.31
C GLU A 297 89.03 -9.74 23.50
N ALA A 298 89.97 -10.65 23.22
CA ALA A 298 90.69 -11.40 24.24
C ALA A 298 92.14 -10.93 24.28
N ILE A 299 92.58 -10.45 25.44
CA ILE A 299 93.97 -10.10 25.71
C ILE A 299 94.48 -11.09 26.75
N THR A 300 95.38 -11.99 26.33
CA THR A 300 95.97 -12.98 27.23
C THR A 300 97.40 -12.55 27.56
N VAL A 301 97.69 -12.42 28.85
CA VAL A 301 99.03 -12.12 29.38
C VAL A 301 99.41 -13.25 30.33
N GLU A 302 100.39 -14.07 29.94
CA GLU A 302 100.93 -15.12 30.80
C GLU A 302 102.20 -14.62 31.50
N SER A 303 102.23 -14.69 32.84
CA SER A 303 103.41 -14.39 33.66
C SER A 303 103.92 -15.69 34.30
N ALA A 304 105.08 -16.19 33.86
CA ALA A 304 105.67 -17.42 34.40
C ALA A 304 106.28 -17.20 35.81
N PRO A 305 105.99 -18.07 36.80
CA PRO A 305 106.57 -17.96 38.14
C PRO A 305 108.04 -18.43 38.18
N ASN A 306 108.94 -17.53 38.59
CA ASN A 306 110.38 -17.76 38.66
C ASN A 306 110.75 -18.55 39.93
N GLN A 307 111.14 -19.83 39.80
CA GLN A 307 111.83 -20.58 40.86
C GLN A 307 113.22 -21.03 40.39
N THR A 308 114.22 -20.42 41.03
CA THR A 308 115.66 -20.62 40.85
C THR A 308 116.13 -21.83 41.67
N GLY A 309 116.83 -22.80 41.07
CA GLY A 309 117.47 -23.86 41.86
C GLY A 309 118.13 -25.03 41.11
N THR A 310 119.41 -24.82 40.75
CA THR A 310 120.51 -25.82 40.66
C THR A 310 120.51 -26.92 39.59
N GLY A 311 121.51 -26.85 38.68
CA GLY A 311 122.26 -28.05 38.27
C GLY A 311 122.42 -28.32 36.77
N ALA A 312 123.12 -27.46 36.01
CA ALA A 312 124.04 -27.86 34.94
C ALA A 312 124.58 -26.62 34.19
N SER A 313 125.69 -26.07 34.69
CA SER A 313 126.57 -25.25 33.86
C SER A 313 127.14 -26.11 32.72
N ALA A 314 126.83 -25.77 31.48
CA ALA A 314 127.63 -26.16 30.32
C ALA A 314 127.76 -24.96 29.38
N ASN A 315 128.97 -24.41 29.36
CA ASN A 315 129.57 -23.51 28.38
C ASN A 315 129.08 -22.05 28.28
N THR A 316 129.59 -21.21 29.18
CA THR A 316 130.34 -20.00 28.78
C THR A 316 131.20 -19.48 29.94
N PRO A 317 132.52 -19.29 29.75
CA PRO A 317 133.30 -18.31 30.48
C PRO A 317 133.66 -17.14 29.56
N ASN A 318 133.07 -15.96 29.78
CA ASN A 318 133.80 -14.70 30.04
C ASN A 318 132.80 -13.54 30.31
N LEU A 319 132.89 -12.93 31.50
CA LEU A 319 132.25 -11.67 31.97
C LEU A 319 132.54 -10.45 31.06
N PRO A 320 132.03 -9.21 31.28
CA PRO A 320 131.17 -8.64 32.35
C PRO A 320 129.92 -7.87 31.81
N GLN A 321 128.81 -7.71 32.55
CA GLN A 321 128.53 -6.83 33.71
C GLN A 321 128.17 -5.38 33.32
N ASP A 322 126.92 -5.02 33.67
CA ASP A 322 126.28 -3.69 33.67
C ASP A 322 125.37 -3.34 32.47
N ALA A 323 124.10 -3.73 32.61
CA ALA A 323 122.96 -2.89 32.27
C ALA A 323 121.75 -3.51 32.98
N SER A 324 121.54 -3.04 34.21
CA SER A 324 120.42 -3.41 35.06
C SER A 324 119.09 -2.96 34.46
N ALA A 325 118.36 -3.88 33.84
CA ALA A 325 116.92 -3.84 33.70
C ALA A 325 116.43 -5.29 33.50
N VAL A 326 116.07 -5.95 34.60
CA VAL A 326 115.31 -7.20 34.55
C VAL A 326 113.92 -6.84 34.03
N GLN A 327 113.72 -6.94 32.71
CA GLN A 327 112.41 -6.85 32.11
C GLN A 327 111.91 -8.27 31.89
N SER A 328 110.95 -8.69 32.71
CA SER A 328 110.16 -9.90 32.45
C SER A 328 109.58 -9.81 31.04
N LEU A 329 109.93 -10.77 30.17
CA LEU A 329 109.28 -10.93 28.88
C LEU A 329 107.82 -11.32 29.14
N GLU A 330 106.93 -10.34 29.04
CA GLU A 330 105.49 -10.57 29.02
C GLU A 330 105.08 -10.90 27.58
N SER A 331 104.66 -12.15 27.34
CA SER A 331 104.04 -12.54 26.08
C SER A 331 102.58 -12.10 26.12
N ARG A 332 102.26 -11.00 25.43
CA ARG A 332 100.90 -10.49 25.25
C ARG A 332 100.37 -10.93 23.90
N SER A 333 99.28 -11.69 23.90
CA SER A 333 98.55 -12.07 22.69
C SER A 333 97.20 -11.39 22.70
N GLU A 334 96.86 -10.72 21.60
CA GLU A 334 95.56 -10.09 21.40
C GLU A 334 94.86 -10.79 20.23
N GLU A 335 93.66 -11.32 20.49
CA GLU A 335 92.78 -11.89 19.47
C GLU A 335 91.49 -11.06 19.45
N THR A 336 91.13 -10.56 18.27
CA THR A 336 89.86 -9.87 18.06
C THR A 336 89.02 -10.67 17.09
N ARG A 337 87.84 -11.09 17.52
CA ARG A 337 86.84 -11.73 16.68
C ARG A 337 85.63 -10.80 16.57
N GLU A 338 85.29 -10.43 15.35
CA GLU A 338 84.13 -9.60 15.06
C GLU A 338 83.13 -10.40 14.21
N SER A 339 81.89 -10.51 14.69
CA SER A 339 80.79 -11.15 13.98
C SER A 339 79.66 -10.13 13.83
N THR A 340 79.28 -9.83 12.59
CA THR A 340 78.14 -8.92 12.30
C THR A 340 77.05 -9.71 11.60
N ALA A 341 75.87 -9.76 12.19
CA ALA A 341 74.64 -10.27 11.57
C ALA A 341 73.72 -9.09 11.26
N THR A 342 73.26 -8.98 10.02
CA THR A 342 72.32 -7.93 9.59
C THR A 342 71.05 -8.57 9.05
N ASP A 343 69.92 -8.27 9.67
CA ASP A 343 68.60 -8.69 9.22
C ASP A 343 68.01 -7.58 8.33
N PHE A 344 67.60 -7.94 7.12
CA PHE A 344 66.96 -7.02 6.17
C PHE A 344 65.44 -7.23 6.17
N GLU A 345 64.69 -6.14 6.11
CA GLU A 345 63.26 -6.16 5.81
C GLU A 345 63.07 -5.77 4.33
N ILE A 346 62.36 -6.62 3.59
CA ILE A 346 62.06 -6.42 2.17
C ILE A 346 60.70 -5.73 2.09
N SER A 347 60.58 -4.66 1.30
CA SER A 347 59.29 -4.02 1.10
C SER A 347 58.31 -4.97 0.40
N ARG A 348 57.10 -5.03 0.96
CA ARG A 348 55.98 -5.83 0.46
C ARG A 348 54.84 -4.91 0.06
N GLU A 349 54.45 -4.96 -1.19
CA GLU A 349 53.25 -4.33 -1.71
C GLU A 349 52.15 -5.39 -1.81
N LEU A 350 51.05 -5.18 -1.07
CA LEU A 350 49.88 -6.04 -1.09
C LEU A 350 48.73 -5.27 -1.74
N THR A 351 48.34 -5.71 -2.94
CA THR A 351 47.20 -5.15 -3.66
C THR A 351 46.08 -6.18 -3.66
N GLU A 352 45.03 -5.91 -2.89
CA GLU A 352 43.78 -6.66 -2.93
C GLU A 352 42.82 -5.97 -3.91
N THR A 353 42.47 -6.66 -4.99
CA THR A 353 41.47 -6.19 -5.95
C THR A 353 40.25 -7.10 -5.86
N VAL A 354 39.08 -6.52 -5.61
CA VAL A 354 37.81 -7.25 -5.55
C VAL A 354 37.04 -6.94 -6.83
N ASP A 355 36.85 -7.95 -7.67
CA ASP A 355 35.98 -7.87 -8.84
C ASP A 355 34.53 -8.08 -8.38
N GLU A 356 33.73 -7.04 -8.54
CA GLU A 356 32.31 -7.06 -8.21
C GLU A 356 31.52 -7.79 -9.31
N PRO A 357 30.49 -8.59 -8.95
CA PRO A 357 29.63 -9.23 -9.94
C PRO A 357 28.77 -8.18 -10.65
N GLY A 358 28.63 -8.29 -11.97
CA GLY A 358 27.85 -7.35 -12.79
C GLY A 358 28.55 -6.83 -14.04
N ASP A 359 29.81 -7.19 -14.26
CA ASP A 359 30.53 -6.84 -15.49
C ASP A 359 29.89 -7.46 -16.72
N ILE A 360 29.85 -6.71 -17.82
CA ILE A 360 29.27 -7.17 -19.08
C ILE A 360 30.30 -8.01 -19.83
N LYS A 361 30.05 -9.33 -19.92
CA LYS A 361 30.85 -10.26 -20.74
C LYS A 361 30.62 -10.08 -22.24
N GLY A 362 29.39 -9.80 -22.63
CA GLY A 362 29.02 -9.65 -24.03
C GLY A 362 27.60 -9.16 -24.24
N ILE A 363 27.38 -8.59 -25.42
CA ILE A 363 26.09 -8.04 -25.83
C ILE A 363 25.74 -8.57 -27.23
N SER A 364 24.54 -9.10 -27.35
CA SER A 364 23.97 -9.50 -28.63
C SER A 364 22.76 -8.62 -28.94
N ALA A 365 22.76 -7.94 -30.08
CA ALA A 365 21.66 -7.07 -30.49
C ALA A 365 21.13 -7.48 -31.87
N ALA A 366 19.82 -7.65 -31.97
CA ALA A 366 19.10 -7.83 -33.22
C ALA A 366 18.19 -6.60 -33.42
N VAL A 367 18.35 -5.92 -34.55
CA VAL A 367 17.59 -4.72 -34.89
C VAL A 367 16.84 -4.97 -36.19
N LEU A 368 15.52 -4.82 -36.12
CA LEU A 368 14.63 -4.92 -37.26
C LEU A 368 14.13 -3.53 -37.63
N ILE A 369 14.24 -3.20 -38.91
CA ILE A 369 13.87 -1.89 -39.45
C ILE A 369 12.83 -2.08 -40.56
N ALA A 370 11.87 -1.17 -40.65
CA ALA A 370 10.84 -1.22 -41.67
C ALA A 370 11.45 -0.92 -43.05
N LEU A 371 10.94 -1.62 -44.08
CA LEU A 371 11.18 -1.23 -45.47
C LEU A 371 10.64 0.18 -45.72
N LYS A 372 11.39 0.96 -46.51
CA LYS A 372 10.93 2.27 -46.99
C LYS A 372 9.89 2.06 -48.09
N GLU A 373 8.94 2.99 -48.23
CA GLU A 373 7.95 2.97 -49.31
C GLU A 373 8.59 2.96 -50.72
N GLU A 374 9.82 3.47 -50.85
CA GLU A 374 10.59 3.53 -52.10
C GLU A 374 11.44 2.27 -52.38
N GLY A 375 11.40 1.24 -51.52
CA GLY A 375 12.15 -0.01 -51.67
C GLY A 375 13.23 -0.26 -50.61
N PRO A 376 14.00 -1.36 -50.73
CA PRO A 376 15.07 -1.70 -49.78
C PRO A 376 16.15 -0.62 -49.72
N ARG A 377 16.70 -0.32 -48.52
CA ARG A 377 17.78 0.66 -48.40
C ARG A 377 19.06 0.16 -49.05
N GLU A 378 19.91 1.11 -49.47
CA GLU A 378 21.23 0.77 -50.00
C GLU A 378 22.11 0.10 -48.93
N ALA A 379 22.94 -0.86 -49.35
CA ALA A 379 23.85 -1.56 -48.44
C ALA A 379 24.77 -0.62 -47.65
N ALA A 380 25.18 0.50 -48.26
CA ALA A 380 26.01 1.53 -47.61
C ALA A 380 25.26 2.29 -46.49
N GLU A 381 23.93 2.44 -46.60
CA GLU A 381 23.11 3.04 -45.55
C GLU A 381 22.93 2.07 -44.38
N MET A 382 22.70 0.79 -44.67
CA MET A 382 22.61 -0.27 -43.67
C MET A 382 23.91 -0.44 -42.87
N GLU A 383 25.07 -0.27 -43.50
CA GLU A 383 26.37 -0.28 -42.81
C GLU A 383 26.53 0.91 -41.85
N LYS A 384 26.08 2.11 -42.25
CA LYS A 384 26.06 3.30 -41.38
C LYS A 384 25.17 3.09 -40.18
N ILE A 385 23.98 2.53 -40.38
CA ILE A 385 23.03 2.21 -39.30
C ILE A 385 23.64 1.16 -38.35
N THR A 386 24.25 0.11 -38.89
CA THR A 386 24.92 -0.93 -38.09
C THR A 386 26.05 -0.34 -37.24
N THR A 387 26.85 0.55 -37.82
CA THR A 387 27.94 1.23 -37.11
C THR A 387 27.42 2.19 -36.03
N ALA A 388 26.32 2.89 -36.31
CA ALA A 388 25.62 3.72 -35.33
C ALA A 388 25.10 2.91 -34.15
N VAL A 389 24.44 1.77 -34.40
CA VAL A 389 23.97 0.84 -33.36
C VAL A 389 25.16 0.33 -32.53
N ARG A 390 26.25 -0.09 -33.18
CA ARG A 390 27.49 -0.52 -32.52
C ARG A 390 28.04 0.52 -31.56
N ASN A 391 28.13 1.78 -32.01
CA ASN A 391 28.62 2.87 -31.18
C ASN A 391 27.65 3.21 -30.04
N SER A 392 26.35 3.05 -30.24
CA SER A 392 25.32 3.32 -29.22
C SER A 392 25.36 2.34 -28.05
N ILE A 393 25.69 1.07 -28.32
CA ILE A 393 25.79 0.00 -27.30
C ILE A 393 27.07 0.15 -26.46
N GLY A 394 28.09 0.80 -27.01
CA GLY A 394 29.35 1.12 -26.34
C GLY A 394 30.50 0.28 -26.89
N ALA A 395 31.33 0.92 -27.73
CA ALA A 395 32.46 0.29 -28.41
C ALA A 395 33.64 -0.11 -27.48
N GLY A 396 33.49 -0.01 -26.16
CA GLY A 396 34.50 -0.40 -25.18
C GLY A 396 34.67 -1.92 -25.02
N LEU A 397 33.68 -2.71 -25.46
CA LEU A 397 33.74 -4.18 -25.50
C LEU A 397 34.46 -4.67 -26.77
N SER A 398 35.57 -4.02 -27.12
CA SER A 398 36.31 -4.22 -28.37
C SER A 398 37.19 -5.46 -28.32
N THR A 399 36.58 -6.64 -28.28
CA THR A 399 37.18 -7.84 -28.85
C THR A 399 36.08 -8.53 -29.63
N ASN A 400 36.33 -8.80 -30.92
CA ASN A 400 35.38 -9.27 -31.93
C ASN A 400 34.48 -10.47 -31.56
N ASP A 401 34.66 -11.06 -30.38
CA ASP A 401 33.96 -12.25 -29.88
C ASP A 401 32.81 -11.95 -28.90
N THR A 402 32.69 -10.70 -28.40
CA THR A 402 31.71 -10.36 -27.35
C THR A 402 30.54 -9.49 -27.81
N LEU A 403 30.59 -8.99 -29.06
CA LEU A 403 29.55 -8.10 -29.61
C LEU A 403 29.02 -8.63 -30.94
N SER A 404 27.81 -9.20 -30.93
CA SER A 404 27.12 -9.66 -32.14
C SER A 404 25.95 -8.74 -32.48
N ILE A 405 26.04 -8.00 -33.60
CA ILE A 405 24.97 -7.09 -34.04
C ILE A 405 24.45 -7.54 -35.40
N SER A 406 23.14 -7.76 -35.49
CA SER A 406 22.45 -8.04 -36.76
C SER A 406 21.40 -6.96 -37.00
N VAL A 407 21.45 -6.32 -38.17
CA VAL A 407 20.44 -5.36 -38.61
C VAL A 407 19.80 -5.92 -39.87
N ALA A 408 18.48 -6.07 -39.86
CA ALA A 408 17.73 -6.58 -40.99
C ALA A 408 16.52 -5.68 -41.30
N GLU A 409 16.20 -5.56 -42.59
CA GLU A 409 14.98 -4.90 -43.03
C GLU A 409 13.87 -5.93 -43.19
N VAL A 410 12.69 -5.63 -42.65
CA VAL A 410 11.51 -6.50 -42.71
C VAL A 410 10.24 -5.68 -42.93
N THR A 411 9.24 -6.30 -43.55
CA THR A 411 7.90 -5.70 -43.62
C THR A 411 7.19 -5.95 -42.30
N PHE A 412 6.95 -4.90 -41.52
CA PHE A 412 6.11 -5.02 -40.33
C PHE A 412 4.65 -5.23 -40.75
N GLN A 413 4.00 -6.22 -40.16
CA GLN A 413 2.55 -6.32 -40.26
C GLN A 413 1.94 -5.29 -39.31
N PRO A 414 0.98 -4.47 -39.75
CA PRO A 414 0.30 -3.55 -38.85
C PRO A 414 -0.35 -4.36 -37.74
N PHE A 415 0.07 -4.10 -36.50
CA PHE A 415 -0.57 -4.68 -35.33
C PHE A 415 -1.97 -4.07 -35.20
N MET A 416 -2.98 -4.75 -35.74
CA MET A 416 -4.37 -4.47 -35.44
C MET A 416 -4.65 -4.97 -34.01
N GLY A 417 -4.33 -4.13 -33.02
CA GLY A 417 -4.79 -4.34 -31.66
C GLY A 417 -6.31 -4.16 -31.60
N ALA A 418 -7.00 -5.03 -30.87
CA ALA A 418 -8.45 -5.08 -30.71
C ALA A 418 -9.14 -3.78 -30.20
N ALA A 419 -8.37 -2.75 -29.85
CA ALA A 419 -8.87 -1.44 -29.44
C ALA A 419 -9.03 -0.45 -30.61
N GLY A 420 -8.39 -0.70 -31.76
CA GLY A 420 -8.45 0.17 -32.94
C GLY A 420 -9.76 0.04 -33.72
N GLU A 421 -10.26 -1.20 -33.90
CA GLU A 421 -11.51 -1.46 -34.61
C GLU A 421 -12.76 -0.98 -33.85
N THR A 422 -12.71 -0.89 -32.51
CA THR A 422 -13.89 -0.51 -31.73
C THR A 422 -14.18 0.98 -31.73
N LEU A 423 -13.16 1.84 -31.83
CA LEU A 423 -13.36 3.29 -31.77
C LEU A 423 -13.81 3.88 -33.11
N THR A 424 -13.28 3.38 -34.23
CA THR A 424 -13.72 3.79 -35.57
C THR A 424 -15.14 3.30 -35.86
N ASN A 425 -15.47 2.05 -35.49
CA ASN A 425 -16.80 1.49 -35.74
C ASN A 425 -17.91 2.15 -34.88
N VAL A 426 -17.59 2.68 -33.69
CA VAL A 426 -18.57 3.41 -32.86
C VAL A 426 -18.87 4.79 -33.45
N GLN A 427 -17.87 5.46 -34.03
CA GLN A 427 -18.07 6.76 -34.68
C GLN A 427 -18.88 6.63 -35.97
N ASP A 428 -18.58 5.63 -36.80
CA ASP A 428 -19.33 5.33 -38.03
C ASP A 428 -20.76 4.86 -37.73
N PHE A 429 -20.97 4.07 -36.67
CA PHE A 429 -22.31 3.66 -36.21
C PHE A 429 -23.16 4.86 -35.77
N PHE A 430 -22.58 5.84 -35.06
CA PHE A 430 -23.30 7.02 -34.61
C PHE A 430 -23.64 8.00 -35.74
N GLU A 431 -22.78 8.13 -36.76
CA GLU A 431 -23.09 8.94 -37.95
C GLU A 431 -24.17 8.30 -38.84
N GLU A 432 -24.13 6.97 -39.00
CA GLU A 432 -25.10 6.26 -39.85
C GLU A 432 -26.47 6.06 -39.17
N TRP A 433 -26.50 5.82 -37.85
CA TRP A 433 -27.75 5.59 -37.10
C TRP A 433 -28.29 6.81 -36.33
N GLY A 434 -27.53 7.91 -36.25
CA GLY A 434 -27.90 9.10 -35.47
C GLY A 434 -29.22 9.76 -35.91
N SER A 435 -29.56 9.68 -37.20
CA SER A 435 -30.83 10.23 -37.72
C SER A 435 -32.05 9.34 -37.40
N LEU A 436 -31.86 8.02 -37.35
CA LEU A 436 -32.89 7.04 -37.00
C LEU A 436 -33.14 6.99 -35.49
N LEU A 437 -32.07 7.05 -34.67
CA LEU A 437 -32.20 7.06 -33.21
C LEU A 437 -32.99 8.28 -32.71
N LYS A 438 -32.85 9.45 -33.32
CA LYS A 438 -33.55 10.67 -32.87
C LYS A 438 -35.07 10.56 -32.92
N ASN A 439 -35.62 9.91 -33.95
CA ASN A 439 -37.06 9.72 -34.10
C ASN A 439 -37.58 8.52 -33.28
N VAL A 440 -36.78 7.46 -33.16
CA VAL A 440 -37.14 6.26 -32.38
C VAL A 440 -37.11 6.53 -30.88
N VAL A 441 -36.15 7.31 -30.38
CA VAL A 441 -36.04 7.69 -28.95
C VAL A 441 -37.26 8.49 -28.50
N GLY A 442 -37.78 9.40 -29.34
CA GLY A 442 -39.00 10.15 -29.03
C GLY A 442 -40.24 9.26 -28.87
N ILE A 443 -40.36 8.23 -29.72
CA ILE A 443 -41.47 7.25 -29.65
C ILE A 443 -41.33 6.36 -28.42
N VAL A 444 -40.12 5.91 -28.09
CA VAL A 444 -39.86 5.08 -26.90
C VAL A 444 -40.15 5.85 -25.60
N ILE A 445 -39.78 7.13 -25.53
CA ILE A 445 -40.10 8.00 -24.38
C ILE A 445 -41.62 8.22 -24.28
N ALA A 446 -42.31 8.49 -25.39
CA ALA A 446 -43.76 8.66 -25.40
C ALA A 446 -44.50 7.38 -24.96
N VAL A 447 -44.06 6.20 -25.42
CA VAL A 447 -44.60 4.90 -24.99
C VAL A 447 -44.28 4.64 -23.52
N GLY A 448 -43.09 5.01 -23.04
CA GLY A 448 -42.71 4.92 -21.63
C GLY A 448 -43.61 5.77 -20.73
N ILE A 449 -43.85 7.03 -21.10
CA ILE A 449 -44.75 7.94 -20.38
C ILE A 449 -46.19 7.39 -20.41
N PHE A 450 -46.64 6.87 -21.55
CA PHE A 450 -47.97 6.28 -21.70
C PHE A 450 -48.16 5.00 -20.87
N LEU A 451 -47.13 4.15 -20.77
CA LEU A 451 -47.15 2.95 -19.92
C LEU A 451 -47.13 3.30 -18.43
N VAL A 452 -46.37 4.33 -18.03
CA VAL A 452 -46.38 4.86 -16.65
C VAL A 452 -47.75 5.45 -16.32
N PHE A 453 -48.37 6.18 -17.24
CA PHE A 453 -49.73 6.71 -17.11
C PHE A 453 -50.78 5.60 -16.96
N LEU A 454 -50.72 4.55 -17.80
CA LEU A 454 -51.57 3.36 -17.69
C LEU A 454 -51.36 2.60 -16.36
N ARG A 455 -50.11 2.55 -15.88
CA ARG A 455 -49.78 1.91 -14.60
C ARG A 455 -50.31 2.72 -13.42
N MET A 456 -50.34 4.05 -13.50
CA MET A 456 -51.00 4.90 -12.51
C MET A 456 -52.53 4.71 -12.50
N LEU A 457 -53.15 4.58 -13.67
CA LEU A 457 -54.60 4.38 -13.78
C LEU A 457 -55.06 3.02 -13.21
N LYS A 458 -54.25 1.96 -13.36
CA LYS A 458 -54.54 0.65 -12.74
C LYS A 458 -54.42 0.62 -11.21
N LYS A 459 -53.81 1.65 -10.59
CA LYS A 459 -53.74 1.79 -9.12
C LYS A 459 -54.93 2.54 -8.52
N PHE A 460 -55.83 3.09 -9.33
CA PHE A 460 -57.13 3.58 -8.86
C PHE A 460 -58.20 2.49 -9.02
N LYS A 461 -58.25 1.58 -8.04
CA LYS A 461 -59.46 0.82 -7.75
C LYS A 461 -60.19 1.56 -6.62
N PRO A 462 -61.49 1.90 -6.73
CA PRO A 462 -62.24 2.29 -5.56
C PRO A 462 -62.27 1.10 -4.61
N THR A 463 -61.54 1.21 -3.50
CA THR A 463 -61.62 0.24 -2.40
C THR A 463 -63.03 0.33 -1.83
N ALA A 464 -63.91 -0.55 -2.30
CA ALA A 464 -65.01 -1.03 -1.51
C ALA A 464 -64.39 -1.63 -0.25
N THR A 465 -64.79 -1.09 0.89
CA THR A 465 -64.40 -1.54 2.22
C THR A 465 -65.03 -2.92 2.41
N GLU A 466 -64.26 -3.96 2.10
CA GLU A 466 -64.58 -5.33 2.51
C GLU A 466 -64.01 -5.52 3.91
N VAL A 467 -64.92 -5.75 4.85
CA VAL A 467 -64.62 -6.08 6.23
C VAL A 467 -63.96 -7.46 6.23
N GLU A 468 -62.68 -7.50 6.58
CA GLU A 468 -61.94 -8.73 6.84
C GLU A 468 -62.49 -9.35 8.13
N VAL A 469 -63.37 -10.34 7.96
CA VAL A 469 -63.78 -11.27 9.00
C VAL A 469 -62.64 -12.28 9.16
N LEU A 470 -61.98 -12.26 10.32
CA LEU A 470 -61.04 -13.31 10.70
C LEU A 470 -61.81 -14.60 10.98
N ASP A 471 -61.41 -15.66 10.28
CA ASP A 471 -61.97 -17.01 10.39
C ASP A 471 -61.37 -17.76 11.61
N GLU A 472 -62.17 -18.69 12.12
CA GLU A 472 -62.25 -19.16 13.51
C GLU A 472 -61.55 -20.52 13.71
N SER A 473 -60.38 -20.77 13.10
CA SER A 473 -59.79 -22.12 13.09
C SER A 473 -58.32 -22.28 13.50
N ASP A 474 -57.76 -21.34 14.27
CA ASP A 474 -56.65 -21.64 15.20
C ASP A 474 -57.16 -21.88 16.65
N ALA A 475 -58.49 -21.86 16.86
CA ALA A 475 -59.14 -22.01 18.15
C ALA A 475 -59.51 -23.47 18.53
N GLN A 476 -58.99 -24.47 17.81
CA GLN A 476 -59.22 -25.90 18.11
C GLN A 476 -57.95 -26.68 18.49
N ALA A 477 -56.91 -25.98 18.93
CA ALA A 477 -55.75 -26.57 19.59
C ALA A 477 -55.63 -26.05 21.03
N LEU A 478 -56.09 -26.87 21.98
CA LEU A 478 -55.85 -26.79 23.43
C LEU A 478 -56.54 -25.61 24.16
N ALA A 479 -57.81 -25.76 24.52
CA ALA A 479 -58.25 -26.43 25.75
C ALA A 479 -57.93 -25.69 27.07
N GLY A 480 -58.98 -25.07 27.61
CA GLY A 480 -59.43 -25.37 28.97
C GLY A 480 -58.88 -24.50 30.10
N ALA A 481 -59.67 -23.52 30.55
CA ALA A 481 -60.27 -23.52 31.89
C ALA A 481 -60.99 -22.19 32.19
N ARG A 482 -62.27 -22.32 32.58
CA ARG A 482 -63.01 -21.51 33.59
C ARG A 482 -63.16 -20.00 33.32
N SER A 483 -64.33 -19.53 32.92
CA SER A 483 -65.60 -19.37 33.65
C SER A 483 -65.80 -17.97 34.26
N ILE A 484 -66.75 -17.25 33.65
CA ILE A 484 -67.81 -16.41 34.26
C ILE A 484 -67.40 -15.05 34.84
N GLY A 485 -68.02 -14.00 34.28
CA GLY A 485 -68.15 -12.69 34.93
C GLY A 485 -69.01 -11.73 34.11
N LYS A 486 -70.33 -11.85 34.26
CA LYS A 486 -71.39 -11.05 33.62
C LYS A 486 -71.63 -9.75 34.41
N GLY A 487 -71.67 -8.60 33.74
CA GLY A 487 -72.30 -7.37 34.26
C GLY A 487 -71.60 -6.08 33.84
N LEU A 488 -72.14 -5.39 32.83
CA LEU A 488 -71.84 -3.98 32.55
C LEU A 488 -72.65 -3.10 33.53
N THR A 489 -71.98 -2.15 34.18
CA THR A 489 -72.60 -1.10 34.99
C THR A 489 -73.13 0.04 34.11
N PRO A 490 -74.13 0.83 34.58
CA PRO A 490 -74.72 1.94 33.83
C PRO A 490 -73.73 3.07 33.47
N GLU A 491 -72.57 3.11 34.13
CA GLU A 491 -71.53 4.11 33.90
C GLU A 491 -70.78 3.89 32.57
N LEU A 492 -70.61 2.64 32.13
CA LEU A 492 -70.01 2.34 30.81
C LEU A 492 -70.96 2.65 29.64
N LEU A 493 -72.26 2.78 29.93
CA LEU A 493 -73.28 3.16 28.94
C LEU A 493 -73.35 4.68 28.73
N ASN A 494 -72.94 5.47 29.73
CA ASN A 494 -72.94 6.94 29.62
C ASN A 494 -71.70 7.45 28.86
N ASP A 495 -70.55 6.79 29.00
CA ASP A 495 -69.34 7.12 28.23
C ASP A 495 -69.44 6.73 26.74
N LEU A 496 -70.20 5.69 26.40
CA LEU A 496 -70.37 5.26 25.00
C LEU A 496 -71.38 6.11 24.20
N ILE A 497 -72.12 7.02 24.85
CA ILE A 497 -73.13 7.90 24.20
C ILE A 497 -72.53 9.26 23.80
N GLN A 498 -71.42 9.71 24.40
CA GLN A 498 -70.84 11.02 24.08
C GLN A 498 -69.79 11.01 22.96
N GLU A 499 -69.18 9.86 22.62
CA GLU A 499 -68.07 9.85 21.65
C GLU A 499 -68.45 9.54 20.19
N LYS A 500 -69.61 8.92 19.88
CA LYS A 500 -70.02 8.62 18.48
C LYS A 500 -71.54 8.62 18.28
N PRO A 501 -72.17 9.71 17.78
CA PRO A 501 -73.60 9.75 17.49
C PRO A 501 -74.04 8.89 16.29
N GLU A 502 -73.09 8.34 15.53
CA GLU A 502 -73.35 7.65 14.25
C GLU A 502 -73.84 6.18 14.42
N ASN A 503 -73.68 5.57 15.60
CA ASN A 503 -73.93 4.13 15.81
C ASN A 503 -75.29 3.79 16.45
N VAL A 504 -76.14 4.78 16.71
CA VAL A 504 -77.49 4.57 17.26
C VAL A 504 -78.38 3.78 16.28
N SER A 505 -78.14 3.90 14.98
CA SER A 505 -78.95 3.22 13.95
C SER A 505 -78.67 1.72 13.83
N THR A 506 -77.48 1.25 14.23
CA THR A 506 -77.08 -0.16 14.16
C THR A 506 -77.50 -0.92 15.43
N ALA A 507 -77.47 -0.27 16.59
CA ALA A 507 -77.99 -0.82 17.84
C ALA A 507 -79.54 -0.94 17.82
N LEU A 508 -80.24 0.02 17.22
CA LEU A 508 -81.70 -0.06 17.00
C LEU A 508 -82.08 -1.13 15.96
N LYS A 509 -81.28 -1.33 14.91
CA LYS A 509 -81.52 -2.39 13.91
C LYS A 509 -81.32 -3.81 14.48
N ASN A 510 -80.33 -4.00 15.36
CA ASN A 510 -80.11 -5.29 16.01
C ASN A 510 -81.13 -5.57 17.14
N TRP A 511 -81.59 -4.55 17.87
CA TRP A 511 -82.68 -4.71 18.83
C TRP A 511 -84.03 -4.98 18.15
N ALA A 512 -84.34 -4.30 17.03
CA ALA A 512 -85.56 -4.55 16.25
C ALA A 512 -85.59 -5.93 15.57
N ASN A 513 -84.44 -6.52 15.27
CA ASN A 513 -84.33 -7.88 14.74
C ASN A 513 -84.22 -8.97 15.82
N THR A 514 -84.11 -8.60 17.09
CA THR A 514 -84.04 -9.55 18.22
C THR A 514 -85.18 -9.27 19.19
N GLY A 515 -86.42 -9.39 18.69
CA GLY A 515 -87.60 -9.37 19.54
C GLY A 515 -87.74 -10.69 20.31
N GLN A 516 -87.25 -10.71 21.55
CA GLN A 516 -87.90 -11.26 22.75
C GLN A 516 -87.29 -10.64 24.00
#